data_AF-A0A7S3CJA4-F1
#
_entry.id   AF-A0A7S3CJA4-F1
#
_cell.length_a   1.000
_cell.length_b   1.000
_cell.length_c   1.000
_cell.angle_alpha   90.00
_cell.angle_beta   90.00
_cell.angle_gamma   90.00
#
_symmetry.space_group_name_H-M   'P 1'
#
loop_
_entity.id
_entity.type
_entity.pdbx_description
1 polymer ?
#
loop_
_entity_poly.entity_id
_entity_poly.type
_entity_poly.pdbx_seq_one_letter_code
_entity_poly.pdbx_strand_id
1 'polypeptide(L)'
;LTRSTMSGVQSYIDKHGLTKVVEDAINATVKEQPDEPMSFMSKFLEKKTPAAITKVFGRQVIDSRGNPTVECCISTYKGTFTAIVPSGASTGIYEAVELRDGGDAWMGKGVTKAVGFLNDEIGPMLLGK
;
A
#
# COMPACT_ATOMS: atom_id res chain seq x y z
N LEU A 1 -11.49 -21.78 -29.67
CA LEU A 1 -10.59 -20.61 -29.54
C LEU A 1 -9.90 -20.40 -30.88
N THR A 2 -10.28 -19.37 -31.62
CA THR A 2 -9.74 -19.03 -32.96
C THR A 2 -8.24 -18.72 -32.88
N ARG A 3 -7.45 -19.10 -33.89
CA ARG A 3 -5.98 -18.90 -33.96
C ARG A 3 -5.50 -17.49 -33.57
N SER A 4 -6.31 -16.45 -33.79
CA SER A 4 -6.01 -15.06 -33.42
C SER A 4 -5.98 -14.79 -31.90
N THR A 5 -6.66 -15.61 -31.09
CA THR A 5 -6.61 -15.52 -29.61
C THR A 5 -5.37 -16.21 -29.04
N MET A 6 -4.84 -17.26 -29.70
CA MET A 6 -3.64 -17.97 -29.25
C MET A 6 -2.36 -17.13 -29.39
N SER A 7 -2.25 -16.28 -30.42
CA SER A 7 -1.10 -15.38 -30.56
C SER A 7 -1.04 -14.30 -29.47
N GLY A 8 -2.20 -13.82 -29.01
CA GLY A 8 -2.30 -12.86 -27.91
C GLY A 8 -1.84 -13.46 -26.58
N VAL A 9 -2.28 -14.69 -26.27
CA VAL A 9 -1.90 -15.38 -25.03
C VAL A 9 -0.39 -15.63 -24.96
N GLN A 10 0.19 -16.20 -26.02
CA GLN A 10 1.63 -16.47 -26.03
C GLN A 10 2.46 -15.18 -25.91
N SER A 11 2.05 -14.12 -26.61
CA SER A 11 2.73 -12.83 -26.51
C SER A 11 2.71 -12.23 -25.11
N TYR A 12 1.64 -12.46 -24.35
CA TYR A 12 1.53 -12.00 -22.96
C TYR A 12 2.43 -12.81 -22.03
N ILE A 13 2.45 -14.14 -22.20
CA ILE A 13 3.31 -15.06 -21.46
C ILE A 13 4.78 -14.67 -21.65
N ASP A 14 5.20 -14.44 -22.90
CA ASP A 14 6.57 -14.12 -23.24
C ASP A 14 6.97 -12.73 -22.73
N LYS A 15 6.09 -11.72 -22.93
CA LYS A 15 6.31 -10.34 -22.46
C LYS A 15 6.55 -10.27 -20.95
N HIS A 16 5.81 -11.05 -20.18
CA HIS A 16 5.90 -11.05 -18.72
C HIS A 16 6.78 -12.18 -18.17
N GLY A 17 7.37 -13.01 -19.03
CA GLY A 17 8.23 -14.12 -18.64
C GLY A 17 7.55 -15.14 -17.73
N LEU A 18 6.22 -15.33 -17.86
CA LEU A 18 5.42 -16.10 -16.89
C LEU A 18 5.89 -17.55 -16.77
N THR A 19 6.26 -18.19 -17.89
CA THR A 19 6.80 -19.56 -17.91
C THR A 19 8.00 -19.69 -16.99
N LYS A 20 8.96 -18.76 -17.10
CA LYS A 20 10.18 -18.77 -16.28
C LYS A 20 9.88 -18.58 -14.79
N VAL A 21 8.95 -17.69 -14.45
CA VAL A 21 8.57 -17.43 -13.05
C VAL A 21 7.95 -18.66 -12.40
N VAL A 22 7.08 -19.36 -13.14
CA VAL A 22 6.45 -20.59 -12.67
C VAL A 22 7.47 -21.71 -12.54
N GLU A 23 8.36 -21.88 -13.51
CA GLU A 23 9.47 -22.85 -13.44
C GLU A 23 10.39 -22.59 -12.25
N ASP A 24 10.79 -21.34 -12.01
CA ASP A 24 11.61 -20.94 -10.86
C ASP A 24 10.90 -21.31 -9.53
N ALA A 25 9.59 -21.09 -9.44
CA ALA A 25 8.80 -21.41 -8.24
C ALA A 25 8.72 -22.92 -8.00
N ILE A 26 8.49 -23.70 -9.06
CA ILE A 26 8.46 -25.18 -8.98
C ILE A 26 9.84 -25.69 -8.56
N ASN A 27 10.91 -25.23 -9.21
CA ASN A 27 12.28 -25.64 -8.90
C ASN A 27 12.67 -25.32 -7.47
N ALA A 28 12.30 -24.13 -6.96
CA ALA A 28 12.54 -23.76 -5.57
C ALA A 28 11.79 -24.68 -4.59
N THR A 29 10.55 -25.04 -4.91
CA THR A 29 9.71 -25.91 -4.06
C THR A 29 10.22 -27.34 -4.03
N VAL A 30 10.61 -27.88 -5.20
CA VAL A 30 11.22 -29.21 -5.32
C VAL A 30 12.54 -29.29 -4.57
N LYS A 31 13.34 -28.21 -4.59
CA LYS A 31 14.61 -28.13 -3.88
C LYS A 31 14.43 -28.12 -2.36
N GLU A 32 13.49 -27.34 -1.85
CA GLU A 32 13.31 -27.15 -0.41
C GLU A 32 12.48 -28.28 0.24
N GLN A 33 11.67 -29.00 -0.55
CA GLN A 33 10.79 -30.07 -0.10
C GLN A 33 9.98 -29.72 1.18
N PRO A 34 9.25 -28.60 1.20
CA PRO A 34 8.45 -28.23 2.36
C PRO A 34 7.25 -29.18 2.53
N ASP A 35 6.81 -29.38 3.78
CA ASP A 35 5.60 -30.16 4.09
C ASP A 35 4.35 -29.59 3.38
N GLU A 36 4.33 -28.27 3.17
CA GLU A 36 3.23 -27.52 2.54
C GLU A 36 3.71 -26.79 1.26
N PRO A 37 3.77 -27.48 0.10
CA PRO A 37 4.36 -26.95 -1.13
C PRO A 37 3.60 -25.77 -1.72
N MET A 38 2.26 -25.75 -1.65
CA MET A 38 1.45 -24.66 -2.20
C MET A 38 1.67 -23.35 -1.44
N SER A 39 1.76 -23.43 -0.11
CA SER A 39 2.06 -22.29 0.76
C SER A 39 3.45 -21.71 0.48
N PHE A 40 4.44 -22.57 0.25
CA PHE A 40 5.78 -22.14 -0.11
C PHE A 40 5.81 -21.43 -1.48
N MET A 41 5.17 -22.01 -2.50
CA MET A 41 5.07 -21.37 -3.83
C MET A 41 4.38 -20.02 -3.76
N SER A 42 3.29 -19.89 -2.99
CA SER A 42 2.60 -18.62 -2.79
C SER A 42 3.55 -17.55 -2.24
N LYS A 43 4.31 -17.87 -1.18
CA LYS A 43 5.29 -16.95 -0.58
C LYS A 43 6.44 -16.62 -1.54
N PHE A 44 6.87 -17.59 -2.34
CA PHE A 44 7.91 -17.38 -3.36
C PHE A 44 7.45 -16.35 -4.41
N LEU A 45 6.23 -16.51 -4.91
CA LEU A 45 5.63 -15.58 -5.87
C LEU A 45 5.40 -14.20 -5.24
N GLU A 46 4.89 -14.14 -4.01
CA GLU A 46 4.71 -12.90 -3.25
C GLU A 46 6.03 -12.11 -3.10
N LYS A 47 7.15 -12.81 -2.88
CA LYS A 47 8.48 -12.20 -2.82
C LYS A 47 8.91 -11.57 -4.16
N LYS A 48 8.50 -12.17 -5.28
CA LYS A 48 8.77 -11.69 -6.64
C LYS A 48 7.84 -10.53 -7.06
N THR A 49 6.71 -10.37 -6.40
CA THR A 49 5.77 -9.26 -6.69
C THR A 49 6.40 -7.91 -6.32
N PRO A 50 6.21 -6.85 -7.14
CA PRO A 50 6.72 -5.52 -6.81
C PRO A 50 6.14 -4.99 -5.51
N ALA A 51 6.90 -4.18 -4.79
CA ALA A 51 6.45 -3.49 -3.58
C ALA A 51 5.61 -2.23 -3.88
N ALA A 52 5.11 -2.11 -5.12
CA ALA A 52 4.46 -0.90 -5.60
C ALA A 52 3.20 -0.58 -4.80
N ILE A 53 2.99 0.69 -4.50
CA ILE A 53 1.80 1.19 -3.83
C ILE A 53 0.60 1.07 -4.77
N THR A 54 -0.43 0.36 -4.33
CA THR A 54 -1.67 0.14 -5.08
C THR A 54 -2.82 1.01 -4.58
N LYS A 55 -2.77 1.42 -3.31
CA LYS A 55 -3.77 2.30 -2.70
C LYS A 55 -3.17 3.09 -1.54
N VAL A 56 -3.59 4.34 -1.41
CA VAL A 56 -3.37 5.17 -0.22
C VAL A 56 -4.75 5.62 0.26
N PHE A 57 -4.99 5.56 1.56
CA PHE A 57 -6.24 6.00 2.17
C PHE A 57 -5.98 6.60 3.55
N GLY A 58 -6.39 7.85 3.72
CA GLY A 58 -6.36 8.61 4.95
C GLY A 58 -7.72 8.67 5.63
N ARG A 59 -7.72 8.66 6.96
CA ARG A 59 -8.91 8.96 7.77
C ARG A 59 -8.56 9.70 9.06
N GLN A 60 -9.56 10.36 9.63
CA GLN A 60 -9.45 10.99 10.94
C GLN A 60 -9.70 9.94 12.04
N VAL A 61 -8.78 9.85 12.99
CA VAL A 61 -8.90 9.03 14.21
C VAL A 61 -8.67 9.91 15.45
N ILE A 62 -8.77 9.34 16.64
CA ILE A 62 -8.66 10.08 17.92
C ILE A 62 -7.39 9.65 18.66
N ASP A 63 -6.63 10.62 19.17
CA ASP A 63 -5.42 10.40 19.98
C ASP A 63 -5.76 10.04 21.45
N SER A 64 -4.72 9.77 22.25
CA SER A 64 -4.88 9.45 23.68
C SER A 64 -5.46 10.58 24.55
N ARG A 65 -5.50 11.81 24.03
CA ARG A 65 -6.02 13.01 24.70
C ARG A 65 -7.40 13.42 24.17
N GLY A 66 -8.01 12.61 23.30
CA GLY A 66 -9.31 12.90 22.71
C GLY A 66 -9.30 13.90 21.56
N ASN A 67 -8.12 14.28 21.03
CA ASN A 67 -8.04 15.19 19.88
C ASN A 67 -8.01 14.38 18.57
N PRO A 68 -8.59 14.93 17.48
CA PRO A 68 -8.43 14.35 16.16
C PRO A 68 -6.96 14.29 15.70
N THR A 69 -6.60 13.22 15.00
CA THR A 69 -5.32 13.07 14.29
C THR A 69 -5.52 12.25 13.00
N VAL A 70 -4.50 12.23 12.14
CA VAL A 70 -4.54 11.55 10.85
C VAL A 70 -3.98 10.13 10.97
N GLU A 71 -4.71 9.17 10.41
CA GLU A 71 -4.22 7.83 10.13
C GLU A 71 -4.10 7.65 8.61
N CYS A 72 -2.99 7.06 8.17
CA CYS A 72 -2.74 6.70 6.78
C CYS A 72 -2.62 5.18 6.64
N CYS A 73 -3.32 4.63 5.66
CA CYS A 73 -3.32 3.23 5.28
C CYS A 73 -2.80 3.11 3.84
N ILE A 74 -1.75 2.31 3.66
CA ILE A 74 -1.12 2.06 2.36
C ILE A 74 -1.25 0.58 2.03
N SER A 75 -1.82 0.26 0.88
CA SER A 75 -1.83 -1.09 0.33
C SER A 75 -0.78 -1.22 -0.76
N THR A 76 -0.08 -2.35 -0.75
CA THR A 76 0.82 -2.82 -1.82
C THR A 76 0.42 -4.24 -2.19
N TYR A 77 1.07 -4.81 -3.20
CA TYR A 77 0.88 -6.22 -3.51
C TYR A 77 1.41 -7.17 -2.42
N LYS A 78 2.15 -6.65 -1.43
CA LYS A 78 2.71 -7.40 -0.30
C LYS A 78 1.90 -7.26 1.00
N GLY A 79 0.78 -6.53 0.95
CA GLY A 79 -0.10 -6.35 2.11
C GLY A 79 -0.47 -4.90 2.35
N THR A 80 -1.01 -4.65 3.54
CA THR A 80 -1.51 -3.34 3.95
C THR A 80 -0.80 -2.89 5.22
N PHE A 81 -0.35 -1.63 5.22
CA PHE A 81 0.45 -1.01 6.28
C PHE A 81 -0.28 0.23 6.76
N THR A 82 -0.34 0.42 8.07
CA THR A 82 -1.09 1.53 8.67
C THR A 82 -0.22 2.28 9.67
N ALA A 83 -0.31 3.60 9.67
CA ALA A 83 0.40 4.47 10.59
C ALA A 83 -0.50 5.62 11.05
N ILE A 84 -0.41 5.95 12.34
CA ILE A 84 -1.11 7.08 12.96
C ILE A 84 -0.06 8.11 13.37
N VAL A 85 -0.29 9.38 13.03
CA VAL A 85 0.60 10.46 13.44
C VAL A 85 0.25 10.90 14.87
N PRO A 86 1.22 11.01 15.79
CA PRO A 86 0.96 11.53 17.12
C PRO A 86 0.64 13.03 17.02
N SER A 87 -0.28 13.50 17.85
CA SER A 87 -0.58 14.92 17.95
C SER A 87 0.62 15.71 18.48
N GLY A 88 1.03 16.75 17.77
CA GLY A 88 1.99 17.74 18.23
C GLY A 88 1.50 18.49 19.48
N ALA A 89 2.45 18.88 20.32
CA ALA A 89 2.22 19.81 21.43
C ALA A 89 3.24 20.96 21.44
N SER A 90 4.34 20.79 20.71
CA SER A 90 5.41 21.77 20.59
C SER A 90 5.03 22.87 19.60
N THR A 91 5.50 24.08 19.85
CA THR A 91 5.19 25.30 19.09
C THR A 91 6.48 25.99 18.63
N GLY A 92 7.51 25.19 18.33
CA GLY A 92 8.78 25.72 17.88
C GLY A 92 8.63 26.44 16.54
N ILE A 93 9.21 27.64 16.41
CA ILE A 93 9.16 28.44 15.18
C ILE A 93 9.82 27.76 13.96
N TYR A 94 10.60 26.69 14.19
CA TYR A 94 11.29 25.90 13.16
C TYR A 94 10.69 24.50 12.96
N GLU A 95 9.59 24.17 13.64
CA GLU A 95 8.95 22.86 13.53
C GLU A 95 8.01 22.79 12.33
N ALA A 96 7.81 21.58 11.79
CA ALA A 96 6.77 21.33 10.81
C ALA A 96 5.39 21.49 11.49
N VAL A 97 4.56 22.37 10.94
CA VAL A 97 3.27 22.72 11.52
C VAL A 97 2.18 21.77 11.02
N GLU A 98 1.38 21.24 11.95
CA GLU A 98 0.22 20.42 11.60
C GLU A 98 -0.91 21.26 10.99
N LEU A 99 -1.57 20.71 9.97
CA LEU A 99 -2.76 21.31 9.39
C LEU A 99 -4.00 20.97 10.23
N ARG A 100 -4.56 21.96 10.91
CA ARG A 100 -5.82 21.87 11.66
C ARG A 100 -6.94 22.59 10.93
N ASP A 101 -8.17 22.10 11.08
CA ASP A 101 -9.33 22.60 10.35
C ASP A 101 -9.74 24.02 10.79
N GLY A 102 -9.59 24.32 12.09
CA GLY A 102 -10.20 25.48 12.73
C GLY A 102 -11.71 25.30 12.93
N GLY A 103 -12.40 26.38 13.33
CA GLY A 103 -13.85 26.39 13.56
C GLY A 103 -14.29 25.71 14.87
N ASP A 104 -15.59 25.39 14.96
CA ASP A 104 -16.20 24.92 16.21
C ASP A 104 -16.01 23.41 16.47
N ALA A 105 -15.94 22.61 15.40
CA ALA A 105 -15.78 21.17 15.50
C ALA A 105 -14.46 20.82 16.19
N TRP A 106 -14.53 19.97 17.22
CA TRP A 106 -13.36 19.54 18.00
C TRP A 106 -12.53 20.71 18.56
N MET A 107 -13.17 21.84 18.89
CA MET A 107 -12.48 23.06 19.35
C MET A 107 -11.41 23.54 18.35
N GLY A 108 -11.69 23.41 17.05
CA GLY A 108 -10.79 23.80 15.97
C GLY A 108 -9.69 22.78 15.66
N LYS A 109 -9.66 21.63 16.35
CA LYS A 109 -8.61 20.61 16.21
C LYS A 109 -8.92 19.53 15.18
N GLY A 110 -10.00 19.66 14.41
CA GLY A 110 -10.32 18.76 13.30
C GLY A 110 -9.14 18.64 12.31
N VAL A 111 -9.07 17.53 11.59
CA VAL A 111 -8.01 17.26 10.59
C VAL A 111 -8.59 16.80 9.25
N THR A 112 -9.85 17.13 8.97
CA THR A 112 -10.54 16.74 7.73
C THR A 112 -9.87 17.32 6.49
N LYS A 113 -9.32 18.55 6.56
CA LYS A 113 -8.54 19.14 5.47
C LYS A 113 -7.27 18.35 5.20
N ALA A 114 -6.53 17.97 6.24
CA ALA A 114 -5.32 17.17 6.11
C ALA A 114 -5.61 15.79 5.52
N VAL A 115 -6.71 15.15 5.93
CA VAL A 115 -7.19 13.90 5.34
C VAL A 115 -7.56 14.08 3.86
N GLY A 116 -8.21 15.19 3.49
CA GLY A 116 -8.50 15.54 2.10
C GLY A 116 -7.23 15.63 1.25
N PHE A 117 -6.24 16.41 1.68
CA PHE A 117 -4.94 16.50 0.99
C PHE A 117 -4.26 15.13 0.81
N LEU A 118 -4.32 14.28 1.84
CA LEU A 118 -3.74 12.94 1.76
C LEU A 118 -4.44 12.07 0.69
N ASN A 119 -5.77 12.12 0.63
CA ASN A 119 -6.56 11.28 -0.28
C ASN A 119 -6.57 11.81 -1.73
N ASP A 120 -6.67 13.12 -1.89
CA ASP A 120 -6.97 13.74 -3.18
C ASP A 120 -5.71 14.21 -3.92
N GLU A 121 -4.63 14.53 -3.20
CA GLU A 121 -3.38 15.02 -3.80
C GLU A 121 -2.23 14.03 -3.61
N ILE A 122 -1.87 13.71 -2.36
CA ILE A 122 -0.69 12.89 -2.08
C ILE A 122 -0.89 11.45 -2.56
N GLY A 123 -2.05 10.85 -2.25
CA GLY A 123 -2.36 9.46 -2.58
C GLY A 123 -2.16 9.12 -4.06
N PRO A 124 -2.79 9.87 -5.00
CA PRO A 124 -2.60 9.66 -6.43
C PRO A 124 -1.15 9.78 -6.90
N MET A 125 -0.35 10.68 -6.32
CA MET A 125 1.06 10.87 -6.69
C MET A 125 1.96 9.69 -6.29
N LEU A 126 1.54 8.92 -5.27
CA LEU A 126 2.29 7.78 -4.75
C LEU A 126 1.92 6.45 -5.42
N LEU A 127 0.85 6.38 -6.20
CA LEU A 127 0.45 5.14 -6.87
C LEU A 127 1.53 4.64 -7.84
N GLY A 128 1.85 3.35 -7.74
CA GLY A 128 2.86 2.68 -8.55
C GLY A 128 4.31 2.98 -8.15
N LYS A 129 4.54 3.80 -7.12
CA LYS A 129 5.87 3.99 -6.52
C LYS A 129 6.28 2.82 -5.64
#